data_AF-A0A3C7W323-F1
#
_entry.id   AF-A0A3C7W323-F1
#
_cell.length_a   1.000
_cell.length_b   1.000
_cell.length_c   1.000
_cell.angle_alpha   90.00
_cell.angle_beta   90.00
_cell.angle_gamma   90.00
#
_symmetry.space_group_name_H-M   'P 1'
#
loop_
_entity.id
_entity.type
_entity.pdbx_description
1 polymer ?
#
loop_
_entity_poly.entity_id
_entity_poly.type
_entity_poly.pdbx_seq_one_letter_code
_entity_poly.pdbx_strand_id
1 'polypeptide(L)' 'MAITDLYIDRVDLLCSERRPERCRTETPDGVPAFYDKHHHSRAFARYTGERFAEVHPDPVRELLGAGAPGAR' A
#
# COMPACT_ATOMS: atom_id res chain seq x y z
N MET A 1 -7.83 4.49 -24.78
CA MET A 1 -6.85 4.24 -23.70
C MET A 1 -6.98 2.78 -23.31
N ALA A 2 -5.87 2.05 -23.29
CA ALA A 2 -5.86 0.73 -22.67
C ALA A 2 -5.66 0.92 -21.16
N ILE A 3 -6.41 0.18 -20.34
CA ILE A 3 -6.14 0.08 -18.91
C ILE A 3 -4.80 -0.67 -18.77
N THR A 4 -3.86 -0.11 -18.00
CA THR A 4 -2.60 -0.79 -17.66
C THR A 4 -2.68 -1.40 -16.26
N ASP A 5 -1.73 -2.27 -15.93
CA ASP A 5 -1.60 -2.78 -14.58
C ASP A 5 -0.95 -1.74 -13.66
N LEU A 6 -1.54 -1.51 -12.48
CA LEU A 6 -0.88 -0.84 -11.36
C LEU A 6 -0.51 -1.91 -10.33
N TYR A 7 0.78 -2.23 -10.27
CA TYR A 7 1.30 -3.13 -9.25
C TYR A 7 1.57 -2.37 -7.95
N ILE A 8 0.94 -2.82 -6.85
CA ILE A 8 1.13 -2.22 -5.52
C ILE A 8 2.00 -3.17 -4.68
N ASP A 9 3.25 -2.78 -4.44
CA ASP A 9 4.16 -3.53 -3.57
C ASP A 9 3.83 -3.25 -2.10
N ARG A 10 3.12 -4.18 -1.48
CA ARG A 10 2.75 -4.08 -0.05
C ARG A 10 3.93 -4.22 0.90
N VAL A 11 5.01 -4.88 0.49
CA VAL A 11 6.23 -5.00 1.30
C VAL A 11 6.90 -3.64 1.36
N ASP A 12 7.03 -2.96 0.23
CA ASP A 12 7.60 -1.60 0.19
C ASP A 12 6.74 -0.60 0.98
N LEU A 13 5.42 -0.72 0.88
CA LEU A 13 4.48 0.15 1.58
C LEU A 13 4.55 0.03 3.12
N LEU A 14 4.81 -1.17 3.63
CA LEU A 14 4.65 -1.51 5.06
C LEU A 14 5.95 -1.82 5.78
N CYS A 15 7.03 -2.15 5.07
CA CYS A 15 8.27 -2.67 5.66
C CYS A 15 9.44 -1.76 5.32
N SER A 16 10.00 -1.11 6.34
CA SER A 16 11.19 -0.28 6.16
C SER A 16 12.36 -1.13 5.63
N GLU A 17 13.02 -0.63 4.58
CA GLU A 17 14.13 -1.31 3.90
C GLU A 17 13.76 -2.74 3.40
N ARG A 18 12.47 -3.02 3.18
CA ARG A 18 11.95 -4.35 2.79
C ARG A 18 12.32 -5.48 3.77
N ARG A 19 12.62 -5.15 5.02
CA ARG A 19 12.98 -6.12 6.07
C ARG A 19 11.71 -6.63 6.79
N PRO A 20 11.41 -7.95 6.76
CA PRO A 20 10.18 -8.50 7.35
C PRO A 20 9.97 -8.14 8.83
N GLU A 21 11.03 -8.16 9.62
CA GLU A 21 11.04 -7.80 11.04
C GLU A 21 10.79 -6.32 11.31
N ARG A 22 10.79 -5.48 10.26
CA ARG A 22 10.50 -4.05 10.32
C ARG A 22 9.16 -3.70 9.66
N CYS A 23 8.37 -4.70 9.28
CA CYS A 23 7.02 -4.47 8.79
C CYS A 23 6.13 -3.93 9.91
N ARG A 24 5.28 -2.96 9.59
CA ARG A 24 4.21 -2.56 10.50
C ARG A 24 3.26 -3.75 10.71
N THR A 25 3.08 -4.13 11.97
CA THR A 25 2.13 -5.17 12.41
C THR A 25 1.00 -4.60 13.26
N GLU A 26 0.94 -3.27 13.39
CA GLU A 26 -0.06 -2.52 14.14
C GLU A 26 -0.23 -1.11 13.56
N THR A 27 -1.38 -0.49 13.84
CA THR A 27 -1.58 0.95 13.57
C THR A 27 -0.75 1.80 14.55
N PRO A 28 -0.58 3.12 14.31
CA PRO A 28 0.08 4.01 15.26
C PRO A 28 -0.53 4.00 16.67
N ASP A 29 -1.82 3.70 16.77
CA ASP A 29 -2.55 3.58 18.05
C ASP A 29 -2.50 2.16 18.65
N GLY A 30 -1.69 1.25 18.09
CA GLY A 30 -1.47 -0.10 18.61
C GLY A 30 -2.54 -1.13 18.24
N VAL A 31 -3.40 -0.86 17.25
CA VAL A 31 -4.39 -1.87 16.81
C VAL A 31 -3.68 -2.92 15.95
N PRO A 32 -3.74 -4.22 16.30
CA PRO A 32 -3.04 -5.27 15.55
C PRO A 32 -3.46 -5.36 14.09
N ALA A 33 -2.52 -5.77 13.25
CA ALA A 33 -2.71 -5.84 11.81
C ALA A 33 -3.76 -6.87 11.39
N PHE A 34 -3.84 -8.01 12.07
CA PHE A 34 -4.67 -9.12 11.64
C PHE A 34 -5.64 -9.59 12.73
N TYR A 35 -6.85 -10.01 12.32
CA TYR A 35 -7.78 -10.74 13.18
C TYR A 35 -7.46 -12.24 13.25
N ASP A 36 -6.94 -12.77 12.14
CA ASP A 36 -6.56 -14.18 11.97
C ASP A 36 -5.28 -14.28 11.12
N LYS A 37 -5.01 -15.44 10.52
CA LYS A 37 -3.81 -15.63 9.69
C LYS A 37 -3.81 -14.82 8.38
N HIS A 38 -4.96 -14.35 7.92
CA HIS A 38 -5.16 -13.87 6.54
C HIS A 38 -5.81 -12.49 6.44
N HIS A 39 -6.68 -12.13 7.38
CA HIS A 39 -7.51 -10.94 7.28
C HIS A 39 -7.00 -9.80 8.13
N HIS A 40 -6.87 -8.63 7.51
CA HIS A 40 -6.52 -7.41 8.22
C HIS A 40 -7.63 -6.96 9.16
N SER A 41 -7.26 -6.35 10.28
CA SER A 41 -8.19 -5.60 11.10
C SER A 41 -8.74 -4.39 10.32
N ARG A 42 -9.96 -3.95 10.64
CA ARG A 42 -10.56 -2.78 9.96
C ARG A 42 -9.66 -1.55 10.07
N ALA A 43 -9.11 -1.30 11.26
CA ALA A 43 -8.25 -0.17 11.52
C ALA A 43 -6.95 -0.27 10.71
N PHE A 44 -6.33 -1.45 10.68
CA PHE A 44 -5.10 -1.64 9.93
C PHE A 44 -5.32 -1.57 8.41
N ALA A 45 -6.43 -2.11 7.89
CA ALA A 45 -6.79 -1.94 6.49
C ALA A 45 -6.94 -0.46 6.09
N ARG A 46 -7.60 0.34 6.94
CA ARG A 46 -7.71 1.79 6.71
C ARG A 46 -6.35 2.47 6.73
N TYR A 47 -5.53 2.18 7.73
CA TYR A 47 -4.17 2.68 7.84
C TYR A 47 -3.33 2.34 6.59
N THR A 48 -3.40 1.10 6.08
CA THR A 48 -2.69 0.74 4.84
C THR A 48 -3.21 1.49 3.61
N GLY A 49 -4.51 1.79 3.55
CA GLY A 49 -5.11 2.59 2.47
C GLY A 49 -4.69 4.06 2.51
N GLU A 50 -4.58 4.64 3.71
CA GLU A 50 -4.07 6.01 3.89
C GLU A 50 -2.61 6.12 3.43
N ARG A 51 -1.76 5.16 3.82
CA ARG A 51 -0.37 5.07 3.31
C ARG A 51 -0.31 4.92 1.80
N PHE A 52 -1.20 4.10 1.21
CA PHE A 52 -1.27 3.97 -0.23
C PHE A 52 -1.58 5.31 -0.90
N ALA A 53 -2.54 6.08 -0.38
CA ALA A 53 -2.90 7.39 -0.92
C ALA A 53 -1.77 8.44 -0.79
N GLU A 54 -0.89 8.32 0.20
CA GLU A 54 0.31 9.16 0.32
C GLU A 54 1.31 8.92 -0.81
N VAL A 55 1.44 7.67 -1.28
CA VAL A 55 2.39 7.26 -2.33
C VAL A 55 1.77 7.38 -3.73
N HIS A 56 0.46 7.16 -3.84
CA HIS A 56 -0.31 7.17 -5.07
C HIS A 56 -1.41 8.23 -4.98
N PRO A 57 -1.09 9.52 -5.22
CA PRO A 57 -2.05 10.62 -5.05
C PRO A 57 -3.15 10.63 -6.12
N ASP A 58 -2.95 9.98 -7.28
CA ASP A 58 -3.95 9.84 -8.35
C ASP A 58 -3.87 8.45 -9.00
N PRO A 59 -4.32 7.41 -8.28
CA PRO A 59 -4.15 6.02 -8.70
C PRO A 59 -4.96 5.70 -9.97
N VAL A 60 -6.03 6.44 -10.25
CA VAL A 60 -6.80 6.29 -11.48
C VAL A 60 -5.99 6.76 -12.68
N ARG A 61 -5.30 7.89 -12.57
CA ARG A 61 -4.44 8.38 -13.65
C ARG A 61 -3.22 7.49 -13.86
N GLU A 62 -2.66 6.93 -12.79
CA GLU A 62 -1.60 5.92 -12.86
C GLU A 62 -2.05 4.64 -13.57
N LEU A 63 -3.24 4.12 -13.24
CA LEU A 63 -3.87 2.98 -13.92
C LEU A 63 -4.17 3.23 -15.41
N LEU A 64 -4.39 4.49 -15.78
CA LEU A 64 -4.60 4.90 -17.16
C LEU A 64 -3.29 5.22 -17.91
N GLY A 65 -2.14 5.10 -17.24
CA GLY A 65 -0.83 5.43 -17.82
C GLY A 65 -0.62 6.92 -18.11
N ALA A 66 -1.46 7.79 -17.56
CA ALA A 66 -1.53 9.21 -17.94
C ALA A 66 -0.63 10.14 -17.08
N GLY A 67 0.21 9.58 -16.20
CA GLY A 67 0.93 10.34 -15.17
C GLY A 67 2.40 9.98 -14.90
N ALA A 68 3.01 9.02 -15.59
CA ALA A 68 4.41 8.66 -15.32
C ALA A 68 5.40 9.34 -16.29
N PRO A 69 6.17 10.37 -15.87
CA PRO A 69 7.42 10.68 -16.55
C PRO A 69 8.43 9.60 -16.18
N GLY A 70 8.74 8.70 -17.12
CA GLY A 70 9.89 7.80 -17.02
C GLY A 70 9.58 6.31 -16.88
N ALA A 71 8.81 5.73 -17.79
CA ALA A 71 9.04 4.34 -18.16
C ALA A 71 10.35 4.26 -18.97
N ARG A 72 11.46 3.94 -18.29
CA ARG A 72 12.71 3.41 -18.86
C ARG A 72 13.09 2.17 -18.08
#